data_AF-A0A1J5Q2Q0-F1
#
_entry.id   AF-A0A1J5Q2Q0-F1
#
_cell.length_a   1.000
_cell.length_b   1.000
_cell.length_c   1.000
_cell.angle_alpha   90.00
_cell.angle_beta   90.00
_cell.angle_gamma   90.00
#
_symmetry.space_group_name_H-M   'P 1'
#
loop_
_entity.id
_entity.type
_entity.pdbx_description
1 polymer ?
#
loop_
_entity_poly.entity_id
_entity_poly.type
_entity_poly.pdbx_seq_one_letter_code
_entity_poly.pdbx_strand_id
1 'polypeptide(L)' 'MRYRLRLSGKHEGLVVNVRDWLYLLPDGTVLNRSQMRKFGILVAELVATIRPVKG' A
#
# COMPACT_ATOMS: atom_id res chain seq x y z
N MET A 1 -6.11 -6.33 -2.88
CA MET A 1 -6.60 -5.54 -4.03
C MET A 1 -5.54 -5.46 -5.13
N ARG A 2 -5.89 -4.99 -6.34
CA ARG A 2 -4.91 -4.63 -7.39
C ARG A 2 -5.28 -3.28 -7.99
N TYR A 3 -4.34 -2.35 -8.08
CA TYR A 3 -4.60 -1.00 -8.60
C TYR A 3 -3.33 -0.34 -9.15
N ARG A 4 -3.49 0.79 -9.85
CA ARG A 4 -2.39 1.64 -10.30
C ARG A 4 -2.28 2.86 -9.40
N LEU A 5 -1.12 3.06 -8.79
CA LEU A 5 -0.81 4.23 -7.99
C LEU A 5 0.01 5.21 -8.82
N ARG A 6 -0.54 6.40 -9.08
CA ARG A 6 0.21 7.54 -9.63
C ARG A 6 0.77 8.33 -8.45
N LEU A 7 2.09 8.51 -8.40
CA LEU A 7 2.71 9.36 -7.39
C LEU A 7 2.49 10.84 -7.74
N SER A 8 2.32 11.69 -6.73
CA SER A 8 2.18 13.13 -6.87
C SER A 8 3.52 13.87 -6.67
N GLY A 9 3.56 15.17 -6.96
CA GLY A 9 4.74 16.03 -6.77
C GLY A 9 5.84 15.81 -7.82
N LYS A 10 7.11 15.81 -7.40
CA LYS A 10 8.26 15.63 -8.32
C LYS A 10 8.24 14.31 -9.11
N HIS A 11 7.36 13.38 -8.74
CA HIS A 11 7.19 12.07 -9.38
C HIS A 11 5.86 11.95 -10.13
N GLU A 12 5.26 13.05 -10.58
CA GLU A 12 3.94 13.10 -11.22
C GLU A 12 3.74 12.12 -12.40
N GLY A 13 4.80 11.74 -13.11
CA GLY A 13 4.75 10.74 -14.20
C GLY A 13 4.88 9.28 -13.75
N LEU A 14 5.24 9.01 -12.49
CA LEU A 14 5.51 7.66 -12.02
C LEU A 14 4.21 6.95 -11.62
N VAL A 15 3.84 5.96 -12.44
CA VAL A 15 2.77 5.01 -12.13
C VAL A 15 3.36 3.64 -11.82
N VAL A 16 2.96 3.05 -10.69
CA VAL A 16 3.30 1.68 -10.27
C VAL A 16 2.04 0.82 -10.15
N ASN A 17 2.16 -0.47 -10.46
CA ASN A 17 1.12 -1.45 -10.19
C ASN A 17 1.25 -1.92 -8.75
N VAL A 18 0.19 -1.81 -7.96
CA VAL A 18 0.17 -2.21 -6.56
C VAL A 18 -0.70 -3.44 -6.38
N ARG A 19 -0.20 -4.40 -5.61
CA ARG A 19 -0.98 -5.52 -5.07
C ARG A 19 -0.92 -5.44 -3.55
N ASP A 20 -2.07 -5.29 -2.92
CA ASP A 20 -2.17 -5.16 -1.47
C ASP A 20 -3.05 -6.25 -0.84
N TRP A 21 -2.88 -6.39 0.46
CA TRP A 21 -3.74 -7.16 1.35
C TRP A 21 -3.89 -6.40 2.66
N LEU A 22 -5.12 -6.36 3.17
CA LEU A 22 -5.48 -5.77 4.45
C LEU A 22 -5.97 -6.89 5.38
N TYR A 23 -5.44 -6.96 6.59
CA TYR A 23 -5.87 -7.91 7.63
C TYR A 23 -6.40 -7.12 8.82
N LEU A 24 -7.65 -7.39 9.21
CA LEU A 24 -8.25 -6.86 10.44
C LEU A 24 -7.91 -7.81 11.59
N LEU A 25 -7.33 -7.28 12.65
CA LEU A 25 -7.02 -7.99 13.88
C LEU A 25 -8.15 -7.83 14.91
N PRO A 26 -8.23 -8.71 15.93
CA PRO A 26 -9.30 -8.68 16.92
C PRO A 26 -9.40 -7.37 17.73
N ASP A 27 -8.28 -6.66 17.90
CA ASP A 27 -8.20 -5.37 18.60
C ASP A 27 -8.62 -4.17 17.72
N GLY A 28 -9.09 -4.43 16.50
CA GLY A 28 -9.44 -3.41 15.53
C GLY A 28 -8.24 -2.86 14.74
N THR A 29 -7.02 -3.32 15.00
CA THR A 29 -5.84 -2.93 14.22
C THR A 29 -5.93 -3.49 12.81
N VAL A 30 -5.59 -2.68 11.80
CA VAL A 30 -5.50 -3.10 10.40
C VAL A 30 -4.04 -3.16 9.96
N LEU A 31 -3.61 -4.33 9.49
CA LEU A 31 -2.31 -4.51 8.85
C LEU A 31 -2.45 -4.42 7.33
N ASN A 32 -1.76 -3.47 6.71
CA ASN A 32 -1.61 -3.41 5.25
C ASN A 32 -0.25 -3.98 4.84
N ARG A 33 -0.24 -4.90 3.88
CA ARG A 33 0.96 -5.32 3.15
C ARG A 33 0.76 -5.02 1.68
N SER A 34 1.64 -4.21 1.09
CA SER A 34 1.56 -3.79 -0.31
C SER A 34 2.86 -4.06 -1.04
N GLN A 35 2.76 -4.57 -2.27
CA GLN A 35 3.87 -4.74 -3.20
C GLN A 35 3.67 -3.82 -4.40
N MET A 36 4.69 -3.04 -4.74
CA MET A 36 4.66 -2.10 -5.86
C MET A 36 5.61 -2.58 -6.97
N ARG A 37 5.08 -2.68 -8.19
CA ARG A 37 5.83 -3.14 -9.36
C ARG A 37 5.82 -2.11 -10.47
N LYS A 38 6.96 -1.93 -11.13
CA LYS A 38 7.12 -1.15 -12.36
C LYS A 38 7.64 -2.07 -13.46
N PHE A 39 6.96 -2.11 -14.61
CA PHE A 39 7.31 -3.02 -15.72
C PHE A 39 7.46 -4.49 -15.27
N GLY A 40 6.68 -4.93 -14.28
CA GLY A 40 6.74 -6.28 -13.70
C GLY A 40 7.81 -6.47 -12.61
N ILE A 41 8.78 -5.56 -12.49
CA ILE A 41 9.86 -5.61 -11.50
C ILE A 41 9.35 -5.09 -10.16
N LEU A 42 9.66 -5.77 -9.05
CA LEU A 42 9.37 -5.30 -7.69
C LEU A 42 10.28 -4.11 -7.36
N VAL A 43 9.68 -2.95 -7.12
CA VAL A 43 10.44 -1.70 -6.84
C VAL A 43 10.29 -1.22 -5.41
N ALA A 44 9.23 -1.63 -4.71
CA ALA A 44 9.03 -1.33 -3.29
C ALA A 44 8.06 -2.31 -2.63
N GLU A 45 8.20 -2.46 -1.31
CA GLU A 45 7.19 -3.04 -0.43
C GLU A 45 6.84 -2.03 0.67
N LEU A 46 5.56 -2.00 1.07
CA LEU A 46 5.07 -1.21 2.19
C LEU A 46 4.35 -2.13 3.17
N VAL A 47 4.69 -2.00 4.45
CA VAL A 47 3.94 -2.59 5.56
C VAL A 47 3.49 -1.46 6.47
N ALA A 48 2.18 -1.34 6.70
CA ALA A 48 1.62 -0.32 7.56
C ALA A 48 0.69 -0.94 8.61
N THR A 49 0.68 -0.34 9.80
CA THR A 49 -0.22 -0.69 10.90
C THR A 49 -1.11 0.50 11.19
N ILE A 50 -2.42 0.32 11.07
CA ILE A 50 -3.42 1.37 11.30
C ILE A 50 -4.20 0.96 12.55
N ARG A 51 -4.20 1.83 13.57
CA ARG A 51 -4.87 1.56 14.85
C ARG A 51 -6.10 2.46 15.01
N PRO A 52 -7.18 1.98 15.63
CA PRO A 52 -8.29 2.83 16.02
C PRO A 52 -7.79 3.93 16.97
N VAL A 53 -8.26 5.16 16.76
CA VAL A 53 -8.08 6.23 17.74
C VAL A 53 -9.00 5.94 18.92
N LYS A 54 -8.47 5.93 20.14
CA LYS A 54 -9.30 5.86 21.34
C LYS A 54 -10.05 7.18 21.47
N GLY A 55 -11.38 7.12 21.54
CA GLY A 55 -12.22 8.26 21.90
C GLY A 55 -12.07 8.66 23.36
#